data_AF-A0A0A3IH08-F1
#
_entry.id   AF-A0A0A3IH08-F1
#
_cell.length_a   1.000
_cell.length_b   1.000
_cell.length_c   1.000
_cell.angle_alpha   90.00
_cell.angle_beta   90.00
_cell.angle_gamma   90.00
#
_symmetry.space_group_name_H-M   'P 1'
#
loop_
_entity.id
_entity.type
_entity.pdbx_description
1 polymer ?
#
loop_
_entity_poly.entity_id
_entity_poly.type
_entity_poly.pdbx_seq_one_letter_code
_entity_poly.pdbx_strand_id
1 'polypeptide(L)' 'MKLYVKRADKIRIKQIIFKRAGWKTKSAAIKMNGGFPLRLVSFMPDTLMEELIAFCEANNISYNKTKDFLLLEKMSSVR' A
#
# COMPACT_ATOMS: atom_id res chain seq x y z
N MET A 1 14.14 -6.61 -19.44
CA MET A 1 13.01 -6.09 -18.61
C MET A 1 13.35 -4.66 -18.20
N LYS A 2 12.57 -3.64 -18.63
CA LYS A 2 12.81 -2.24 -18.24
C LYS A 2 12.09 -1.98 -16.92
N LEU A 3 12.84 -1.79 -15.84
CA LEU A 3 12.32 -1.42 -14.53
C LEU A 3 12.00 0.08 -14.53
N TYR A 4 10.73 0.44 -14.50
CA TYR A 4 10.32 1.85 -14.43
C TYR A 4 10.22 2.28 -12.96
N VAL A 5 11.19 3.07 -12.50
CA VAL A 5 11.25 3.54 -11.11
C VAL A 5 10.51 4.87 -11.00
N LYS A 6 9.35 4.87 -10.34
CA LYS A 6 8.69 6.11 -9.90
C LYS A 6 9.23 6.50 -8.53
N ARG A 7 9.81 7.70 -8.43
CA ARG A 7 10.22 8.28 -7.14
C ARG A 7 9.09 9.14 -6.60
N ALA A 8 8.63 8.84 -5.39
CA ALA A 8 7.76 9.71 -4.62
C ALA A 8 8.58 10.34 -3.50
N ASP A 9 8.56 11.67 -3.42
CA ASP A 9 9.11 12.37 -2.27
C ASP A 9 8.18 12.17 -1.07
N LYS A 10 8.73 11.74 0.07
CA LYS A 10 7.97 11.46 1.31
C LYS A 10 7.13 12.66 1.76
N ILE A 11 7.61 13.88 1.56
CA ILE A 11 6.93 15.14 1.95
C ILE A 11 5.62 15.30 1.15
N ARG A 12 5.54 14.68 -0.03
CA ARG A 12 4.38 14.75 -0.90
C ARG A 12 3.40 13.61 -0.66
N ILE A 13 3.68 12.63 0.21
CA ILE A 13 2.74 11.55 0.50
C ILE A 13 1.71 12.05 1.51
N LYS A 14 0.44 12.11 1.08
CA LYS A 14 -0.67 12.54 1.94
C LYS A 14 -1.15 11.39 2.83
N GLN A 15 -1.35 10.23 2.21
CA GLN A 15 -1.95 9.07 2.86
C GLN A 15 -1.69 7.80 2.05
N ILE A 16 -1.50 6.68 2.73
CA ILE A 16 -1.52 5.36 2.11
C ILE A 16 -2.83 4.64 2.44
N ILE A 17 -3.52 4.11 1.44
CA ILE A 17 -4.77 3.36 1.63
C ILE A 17 -4.56 1.93 1.15
N PHE A 18 -4.59 0.98 2.07
CA PHE A 18 -4.56 -0.44 1.77
C PHE A 18 -5.94 -0.90 1.32
N LYS A 19 -5.97 -1.50 0.14
CA LYS A 19 -7.16 -1.93 -0.58
C LYS A 19 -6.95 -3.33 -1.15
N ARG A 20 -8.06 -3.99 -1.47
CA ARG A 20 -8.01 -5.22 -2.26
C ARG A 20 -8.04 -4.90 -3.76
N ALA A 21 -7.18 -5.55 -4.53
CA ALA A 21 -7.27 -5.61 -5.99
C ALA A 21 -7.84 -6.98 -6.38
N GLY A 22 -9.02 -7.01 -7.02
CA GLY A 22 -9.68 -8.28 -7.34
C GLY A 22 -10.16 -9.04 -6.09
N TRP A 23 -10.12 -10.37 -6.12
CA TRP A 23 -10.68 -11.21 -5.04
C TRP A 23 -9.68 -11.57 -3.94
N LYS A 24 -8.40 -11.72 -4.28
CA LYS A 24 -7.37 -12.24 -3.37
C LYS A 24 -6.11 -11.36 -3.25
N THR A 25 -5.99 -10.29 -4.04
CA THR A 25 -4.73 -9.56 -4.15
C THR A 25 -4.72 -8.35 -3.21
N LYS A 26 -3.69 -8.26 -2.38
CA LYS A 26 -3.40 -7.06 -1.57
C LYS A 26 -2.88 -5.93 -2.48
N SER A 27 -3.29 -4.70 -2.20
CA SER A 27 -2.86 -3.51 -2.93
C SER A 27 -2.81 -2.28 -2.02
N ALA A 28 -2.05 -1.26 -2.42
CA ALA A 28 -2.03 0.04 -1.76
C ALA A 28 -2.20 1.16 -2.79
N ALA A 29 -3.00 2.15 -2.42
CA ALA A 29 -3.10 3.42 -3.13
C ALA A 29 -2.38 4.50 -2.31
N ILE A 30 -1.29 5.01 -2.85
CA ILE A 30 -0.52 6.11 -2.29
C ILE A 30 -1.11 7.41 -2.84
N LYS A 31 -1.79 8.15 -1.98
CA LYS A 31 -2.30 9.49 -2.28
C LYS A 31 -1.17 10.49 -2.07
N MET A 32 -0.94 11.35 -3.06
CA MET A 32 0.04 12.42 -2.97
C MET A 32 -0.65 13.79 -2.82
N ASN A 33 0.00 14.73 -2.13
CA ASN A 33 -0.30 16.16 -2.14
C ASN A 33 0.15 16.74 -3.49
N GLY A 34 -0.68 16.48 -4.52
CA GLY A 34 -0.43 16.85 -5.91
C GLY A 34 0.27 15.77 -6.74
N GLY A 35 0.11 15.84 -8.07
CA GLY A 35 0.62 14.83 -9.00
C GLY A 35 -0.25 13.58 -9.10
N PHE A 36 0.27 12.53 -9.72
CA PHE A 36 -0.46 11.29 -9.99
C PHE A 36 -0.39 10.33 -8.79
N PRO A 37 -1.53 9.78 -8.33
CA PRO A 37 -1.51 8.77 -7.27
C PRO A 37 -0.75 7.53 -7.75
N LEU A 38 0.01 6.93 -6.83
CA LEU A 38 0.70 5.68 -7.11
C LEU A 38 -0.16 4.51 -6.63
N ARG A 39 -0.21 3.44 -7.43
CA ARG A 39 -0.88 2.20 -7.06
C ARG A 39 0.15 1.09 -7.02
N LEU A 40 0.25 0.44 -5.88
CA LEU A 40 1.02 -0.78 -5.68
C LEU A 40 0.04 -1.95 -5.68
N VAL A 41 0.27 -2.95 -6.53
CA VAL A 41 -0.56 -4.16 -6.65
C VAL A 41 0.37 -5.37 -6.60
N SER A 42 -0.13 -6.50 -6.10
CA SER A 42 0.62 -7.75 -6.03
C SER A 42 1.88 -7.58 -5.18
N PHE A 43 1.66 -7.34 -3.89
CA PHE A 43 2.73 -7.16 -2.92
C PHE A 43 3.69 -8.36 -2.99
N MET A 44 4.91 -8.08 -3.42
CA MET A 44 6.02 -9.02 -3.45
C MET A 44 7.26 -8.24 -2.99
N PRO A 45 7.97 -8.69 -1.95
CA PRO A 45 7.68 -9.84 -1.08
C PRO A 45 6.40 -9.66 -0.24
N ASP A 46 5.92 -10.74 0.39
CA ASP A 46 4.71 -10.71 1.25
C ASP A 46 4.85 -9.75 2.46
N THR A 47 6.09 -9.39 2.82
CA THR A 47 6.47 -8.40 3.85
C THR A 47 6.24 -6.95 3.44
N LEU A 48 6.04 -6.68 2.14
CA LEU A 48 5.92 -5.30 1.62
C LEU A 48 4.82 -4.50 2.33
N MET A 49 3.76 -5.17 2.78
CA MET A 49 2.71 -4.51 3.55
C MET A 49 3.23 -3.97 4.90
N GLU A 50 3.95 -4.80 5.64
CA GLU A 50 4.49 -4.45 6.95
C GLU A 50 5.56 -3.37 6.80
N GLU A 51 6.40 -3.48 5.77
CA GLU A 51 7.39 -2.46 5.41
C GLU A 51 6.73 -1.11 5.09
N LEU A 52 5.59 -1.11 4.38
CA LEU A 52 4.84 0.12 4.09
C LEU A 52 4.20 0.73 5.34
N ILE A 53 3.72 -0.10 6.26
CA ILE A 53 3.20 0.36 7.55
C ILE A 53 4.32 0.97 8.39
N ALA A 54 5.45 0.27 8.53
CA ALA A 54 6.63 0.75 9.24
C ALA A 54 7.16 2.07 8.63
N PHE A 55 7.17 2.18 7.29
CA PHE A 55 7.51 3.42 6.60
C PHE A 55 6.55 4.56 6.95
N CYS A 56 5.24 4.28 6.98
CA CYS A 56 4.24 5.27 7.36
C CYS A 56 4.45 5.75 8.81
N GLU A 57 4.67 4.84 9.74
CA GLU A 57 4.88 5.14 11.16
C GLU A 57 6.17 5.96 11.35
N ALA A 58 7.27 5.55 10.72
CA ALA A 58 8.56 6.24 10.80
C ALA A 58 8.52 7.68 10.23
N ASN A 59 7.60 7.97 9.30
CA ASN A 59 7.50 9.28 8.64
C ASN A 59 6.25 10.07 9.06
N ASN A 60 5.49 9.62 10.07
CA ASN A 60 4.22 10.24 10.49
C ASN A 60 3.20 10.41 9.35
N ILE A 61 3.17 9.44 8.42
CA ILE A 61 2.23 9.43 7.29
C ILE A 61 0.99 8.64 7.70
N SER A 62 -0.18 9.26 7.55
CA SER A 62 -1.44 8.56 7.81
C SER A 62 -1.65 7.36 6.88
N TYR A 63 -2.12 6.24 7.43
CA TYR A 63 -2.54 5.10 6.64
C TYR A 63 -3.93 4.59 7.05
N ASN A 64 -4.62 3.92 6.11
CA ASN A 64 -5.93 3.33 6.36
C ASN A 64 -6.06 1.97 5.67
N LYS A 65 -6.67 1.00 6.35
CA LYS A 65 -7.05 -0.30 5.78
C LYS A 65 -8.56 -0.32 5.52
N THR A 66 -8.99 -0.61 4.29
CA THR A 66 -10.43 -0.72 4.00
C THR A 66 -11.03 -1.98 4.61
N LYS A 67 -12.35 -1.99 4.82
CA LYS A 67 -13.08 -3.17 5.34
C LYS A 67 -12.82 -4.43 4.49
N ASP A 68 -12.86 -4.29 3.16
CA ASP A 68 -12.57 -5.38 2.23
C ASP A 68 -11.13 -5.91 2.36
N PHE A 69 -10.19 -5.01 2.65
CA PHE A 69 -8.80 -5.38 2.85
C PHE A 69 -8.62 -6.15 4.17
N LEU A 70 -9.24 -5.70 5.25
CA LEU A 70 -9.23 -6.40 6.54
C LEU A 70 -9.88 -7.80 6.43
N LEU A 71 -10.94 -7.94 5.64
CA LEU A 71 -11.57 -9.22 5.36
C LEU A 71 -10.62 -10.17 4.62
N LEU A 72 -9.90 -9.64 3.62
CA LEU A 72 -8.88 -10.40 2.91
C LEU A 72 -7.76 -10.87 3.84
N GLU A 73 -7.25 -9.99 4.72
CA GLU A 73 -6.22 -10.34 5.69
C GLU A 73 -6.66 -11.50 6.59
N LYS A 74 -7.89 -11.43 7.11
CA LYS A 74 -8.47 -12.50 7.93
C LYS A 74 -8.56 -13.83 7.17
N MET A 75 -9.04 -13.83 5.93
CA MET A 75 -9.12 -15.04 5.11
C MET A 75 -7.73 -15.62 4.79
N SER A 76 -6.72 -14.77 4.57
CA SER A 76 -5.36 -15.23 4.29
C SER A 76 -4.64 -15.80 5.53
N SER A 77 -5.03 -15.38 6.74
CA SER A 77 -4.44 -15.83 8.01
C SER A 77 -5.00 -17.17 8.50
N VAL A 78 -6.03 -17.73 7.87
CA VAL A 78 -6.65 -19.03 8.24
C VAL A 78 -6.00 -20.18 7.43
N ARG A 79 -4.67 -20.18 7.32
CA ARG A 79 -3.92 -21.26 6.68
C ARG A 79 -2.72 -21.67 7.51
#